data_AF-U1WQ39-F1
#
_entry.id   AF-U1WQ39-F1
#
_cell.length_a   1.000
_cell.length_b   1.000
_cell.length_c   1.000
_cell.angle_alpha   90.00
_cell.angle_beta   90.00
_cell.angle_gamma   90.00
#
_symmetry.space_group_name_H-M   'P 1'
#
loop_
_entity.id
_entity.type
_entity.pdbx_description
1 polymer ?
#
loop_
_entity_poly.entity_id
_entity_poly.type
_entity_poly.pdbx_seq_one_letter_code
_entity_poly.pdbx_strand_id
1 'polypeptide(L)'
;MKVAFLIEKDAFKGNTFLPYKPVKQGRFSDKTIRKVTEFKKRKVIKQGLIGEISPGVQIGLVEFERTEKNVLASIVMTTPNGLVFKDFPATYVDGVWSWRADDGGEIEPRLFNILFVTKSKTGYTLGLEWIGAERNNLSVLQQNGNTFYSINQSGRYITY
;
A
#
# COMPACT_ATOMS: atom_id res chain seq x y z
N MET A 1 -7.81 18.57 -1.70
CA MET A 1 -9.11 17.99 -1.29
C MET A 1 -8.90 17.18 -0.03
N LYS A 2 -9.73 17.35 1.01
CA LYS A 2 -9.64 16.54 2.25
C LYS A 2 -10.52 15.30 2.08
N VAL A 3 -9.98 14.11 2.32
CA VAL A 3 -10.74 12.86 2.31
C VAL A 3 -11.36 12.67 3.69
N ALA A 4 -12.66 12.37 3.74
CA ALA A 4 -13.39 12.08 4.98
C ALA A 4 -13.94 10.65 4.94
N PHE A 5 -13.68 9.90 6.01
CA PHE A 5 -14.26 8.57 6.25
C PHE A 5 -15.41 8.70 7.24
N LEU A 6 -16.58 8.24 6.81
CA LEU A 6 -17.72 7.99 7.69
C LEU A 6 -17.60 6.54 8.14
N ILE A 7 -17.66 6.34 9.45
CA ILE A 7 -17.56 5.01 10.05
C ILE A 7 -18.75 4.81 10.97
N GLU A 8 -19.20 3.57 11.07
CA GLU A 8 -20.21 3.20 12.05
C GLU A 8 -19.65 3.37 13.47
N LYS A 9 -20.56 3.60 14.41
CA LYS A 9 -20.22 3.63 15.82
C LYS A 9 -19.54 2.32 16.20
N ASP A 10 -18.46 2.40 16.97
CA ASP A 10 -17.67 1.26 17.46
C ASP A 10 -16.95 0.44 16.37
N ALA A 11 -16.87 0.89 15.11
CA ALA A 11 -16.16 0.19 14.03
C ALA A 11 -14.68 -0.10 14.33
N PHE A 12 -14.04 0.69 15.19
CA PHE A 12 -12.66 0.50 15.65
C PHE A 12 -12.56 0.08 17.11
N LYS A 13 -13.62 -0.45 17.72
CA LYS A 13 -13.57 -0.92 19.12
C LYS A 13 -12.43 -1.92 19.29
N GLY A 14 -11.61 -1.71 20.32
CA GLY A 14 -10.42 -2.52 20.58
C GLY A 14 -9.20 -2.24 19.68
N ASN A 15 -9.26 -1.22 18.82
CA ASN A 15 -8.13 -0.73 18.05
C ASN A 15 -7.55 0.54 18.69
N THR A 16 -6.23 0.68 18.59
CA THR A 16 -5.52 1.94 18.92
C THR A 16 -5.09 2.60 17.61
N PHE A 17 -5.44 3.87 17.42
CA PHE A 17 -4.92 4.67 16.32
C PHE A 17 -3.45 5.02 16.57
N LEU A 18 -2.63 4.79 15.57
CA LEU A 18 -1.19 5.05 15.64
C LEU A 18 -0.86 6.38 14.97
N PRO A 19 0.14 7.12 15.47
CA PRO A 19 0.66 8.28 14.77
C PRO A 19 1.22 7.83 13.41
N TYR A 20 0.97 8.62 12.38
CA TYR A 20 1.49 8.39 11.05
C TYR A 20 2.12 9.67 10.51
N LYS A 21 3.35 9.56 10.02
CA LYS A 21 4.12 10.64 9.42
C LYS A 21 4.31 10.34 7.93
N PRO A 22 3.67 11.09 7.03
CA PRO A 22 3.91 10.92 5.59
C PRO A 22 5.35 11.32 5.24
N VAL A 23 5.93 10.60 4.27
CA VAL A 23 7.26 10.86 3.75
C VAL A 23 7.14 11.24 2.29
N LYS A 24 7.63 12.43 1.92
CA LYS A 24 7.58 12.90 0.52
C LYS A 24 8.59 12.17 -0.37
N GLN A 25 9.77 11.86 0.18
CA GLN A 25 10.83 11.15 -0.50
C GLN A 25 11.59 10.32 0.53
N GLY A 26 11.78 9.04 0.23
CA GLY A 26 12.47 8.10 1.09
C GLY A 26 12.49 6.73 0.47
N ARG A 27 13.33 5.86 1.02
CA ARG A 27 13.48 4.47 0.57
C ARG A 27 13.62 3.55 1.76
N PHE A 28 13.12 2.33 1.64
CA PHE A 28 13.46 1.25 2.55
C PHE A 28 14.96 1.01 2.55
N SER A 29 15.48 0.60 3.72
CA SER A 29 16.85 0.13 3.86
C SER A 29 17.13 -1.07 2.95
N ASP A 30 18.39 -1.26 2.57
CA ASP A 30 18.78 -2.42 1.75
C ASP A 30 18.50 -3.75 2.45
N LYS A 31 18.61 -3.79 3.78
CA LYS A 31 18.22 -4.95 4.59
C LYS A 31 16.74 -5.29 4.43
N THR A 32 15.87 -4.27 4.40
CA THR A 32 14.44 -4.46 4.17
C THR A 32 14.17 -4.97 2.76
N ILE A 33 14.82 -4.39 1.73
CA ILE A 33 14.65 -4.82 0.34
C ILE A 33 15.12 -6.26 0.11
N ARG A 34 16.21 -6.68 0.75
CA ARG A 34 16.66 -8.08 0.73
C ARG A 34 15.57 -9.01 1.27
N LYS A 35 15.03 -8.71 2.45
CA LYS A 35 13.93 -9.49 3.04
C LYS A 35 12.68 -9.53 2.16
N VAL A 36 12.32 -8.41 1.53
CA VAL A 36 11.19 -8.34 0.58
C VAL A 36 11.43 -9.25 -0.63
N THR A 37 12.62 -9.17 -1.21
CA THR A 37 13.02 -9.97 -2.38
C THR A 37 13.02 -11.47 -2.05
N GLU A 38 13.60 -11.85 -0.90
CA GLU A 38 13.63 -13.23 -0.41
C GLU A 38 12.22 -13.78 -0.16
N PHE A 39 11.36 -13.00 0.52
CA PHE A 39 9.99 -13.41 0.83
C PHE A 39 9.16 -13.64 -0.44
N LYS A 40 9.28 -12.72 -1.41
CA LYS A 40 8.51 -12.79 -2.67
C LYS A 40 9.15 -13.67 -3.73
N LYS A 41 10.41 -14.10 -3.54
CA LYS A 41 11.21 -14.83 -4.52
C LYS A 41 11.24 -14.12 -5.89
N ARG A 42 11.32 -12.79 -5.85
CA ARG A 42 11.25 -11.92 -7.04
C ARG A 42 12.02 -10.63 -6.76
N LYS A 43 12.88 -10.19 -7.67
CA LYS A 43 13.74 -9.02 -7.47
C LYS A 43 12.89 -7.74 -7.43
N VAL A 44 13.21 -6.84 -6.49
CA VAL A 44 12.66 -5.48 -6.47
C VAL A 44 13.44 -4.59 -7.45
N ILE A 45 12.72 -3.90 -8.35
CA ILE A 45 13.30 -3.00 -9.35
C ILE A 45 13.06 -1.52 -9.04
N LYS A 46 11.95 -1.18 -8.36
CA LYS A 46 11.68 0.17 -7.87
C LYS A 46 11.11 0.10 -6.46
N GLN A 47 11.35 1.14 -5.67
CA GLN A 47 10.79 1.26 -4.32
C GLN A 47 10.69 2.73 -3.88
N GLY A 48 9.82 2.99 -2.92
CA GLY A 48 9.79 4.26 -2.21
C GLY A 48 8.91 4.22 -0.96
N LEU A 49 9.29 4.99 0.05
CA LEU A 49 8.47 5.15 1.26
C LEU A 49 7.26 6.04 1.00
N ILE A 50 6.17 5.69 1.66
CA ILE A 50 4.94 6.49 1.71
C ILE A 50 4.86 7.17 3.09
N GLY A 51 5.25 6.47 4.16
CA GLY A 51 5.37 7.09 5.47
C GLY A 51 5.84 6.16 6.57
N GLU A 52 5.89 6.69 7.78
CA GLU A 52 6.41 6.05 8.97
C GLU A 52 5.42 6.16 10.12
N ILE A 53 5.38 5.12 10.95
CA ILE A 53 4.51 5.07 12.14
C ILE A 53 5.36 5.19 13.40
N SER A 54 6.47 4.45 13.45
CA SER A 54 7.48 4.48 14.50
C SER A 54 8.80 3.92 13.97
N PRO A 55 9.92 4.01 14.71
CA PRO A 55 11.18 3.41 14.28
C PRO A 55 11.01 1.92 13.96
N GLY A 56 11.34 1.53 12.73
CA GLY A 56 11.18 0.14 12.25
C GLY A 56 9.78 -0.25 11.81
N VAL A 57 8.80 0.66 11.85
CA VAL A 57 7.45 0.48 11.32
C VAL A 57 7.18 1.53 10.25
N GLN A 58 7.40 1.12 9.00
CA GLN A 58 7.34 1.97 7.81
C GLN A 58 6.41 1.34 6.77
N ILE A 59 5.75 2.19 5.99
CA ILE A 59 4.91 1.79 4.85
C ILE A 59 5.51 2.39 3.58
N GLY A 60 5.56 1.59 2.51
CA GLY A 60 6.07 2.01 1.21
C GLY A 60 5.56 1.12 0.09
N LEU A 61 5.90 1.51 -1.13
CA LEU A 61 5.61 0.77 -2.34
C LEU A 61 6.89 0.09 -2.84
N VAL A 62 6.77 -1.13 -3.34
CA VAL A 62 7.80 -1.83 -4.09
C VAL A 62 7.23 -2.33 -5.41
N GLU A 63 8.01 -2.25 -6.47
CA GLU A 63 7.72 -2.83 -7.78
C GLU A 63 8.74 -3.93 -8.04
N PHE A 64 8.26 -5.07 -8.52
CA PHE A 64 9.07 -6.26 -8.77
C PHE A 64 9.37 -6.42 -10.27
N GLU A 65 10.50 -7.06 -10.58
CA GLU A 65 10.91 -7.35 -11.95
C GLU A 65 9.81 -8.04 -12.73
N ARG A 66 9.53 -7.63 -13.97
CA ARG A 66 8.47 -8.24 -14.78
C ARG A 66 8.81 -9.70 -15.14
N THR A 67 7.80 -10.58 -15.15
CA THR A 67 7.90 -11.96 -15.66
C THR A 67 6.95 -12.11 -16.84
N GLU A 68 7.50 -12.09 -18.06
CA GLU A 68 6.71 -12.00 -19.30
C GLU A 68 5.76 -10.79 -19.29
N LYS A 69 4.44 -11.01 -19.29
CA LYS A 69 3.43 -9.95 -19.13
C LYS A 69 2.98 -9.76 -17.68
N ASN A 70 3.45 -10.58 -16.74
CA ASN A 70 3.06 -10.47 -15.34
C ASN A 70 3.90 -9.40 -14.64
N VAL A 71 3.24 -8.36 -14.16
CA VAL A 71 3.85 -7.33 -13.30
C VAL A 71 3.27 -7.43 -11.89
N LEU A 72 4.08 -7.04 -10.92
CA LEU A 72 3.69 -7.06 -9.52
C LEU A 72 4.24 -5.81 -8.85
N ALA A 73 3.36 -5.12 -8.15
CA ALA A 73 3.73 -4.14 -7.15
C ALA A 73 3.05 -4.49 -5.82
N SER A 74 3.62 -4.04 -4.72
CA SER A 74 3.04 -4.26 -3.40
C SER A 74 3.21 -3.03 -2.54
N ILE A 75 2.17 -2.70 -1.78
CA ILE A 75 2.34 -1.91 -0.55
C ILE A 75 2.94 -2.86 0.49
N VAL A 76 4.06 -2.44 1.08
CA VAL A 76 4.81 -3.19 2.10
C VAL A 76 4.79 -2.40 3.39
N MET A 77 4.40 -3.07 4.48
CA MET A 77 4.59 -2.57 5.84
C MET A 77 5.69 -3.39 6.53
N THR A 78 6.69 -2.68 7.06
CA THR A 78 7.64 -3.28 8.01
C THR A 78 7.02 -3.26 9.41
N THR A 79 7.26 -4.32 10.17
CA THR A 79 6.80 -4.45 11.56
C THR A 79 7.89 -5.14 12.39
N PRO A 80 7.82 -5.10 13.74
CA PRO A 80 8.74 -5.86 14.58
C PRO A 80 8.69 -7.38 14.30
N ASN A 81 7.56 -7.88 13.82
CA ASN A 81 7.31 -9.30 13.58
C ASN A 81 7.60 -9.73 12.13
N GLY A 82 8.01 -8.81 11.26
CA GLY A 82 8.27 -9.10 9.84
C GLY A 82 7.56 -8.15 8.88
N LEU A 83 7.27 -8.64 7.68
CA LEU A 83 6.71 -7.86 6.58
C LEU A 83 5.23 -8.19 6.38
N VAL A 84 4.43 -7.20 6.01
CA VAL A 84 3.03 -7.37 5.63
C VAL A 84 2.81 -6.74 4.26
N PHE A 85 2.10 -7.42 3.36
CA PHE A 85 1.98 -7.05 1.95
C PHE A 85 0.53 -6.86 1.53
N LYS A 86 0.24 -5.80 0.79
CA LYS A 86 -0.91 -5.74 -0.12
C LYS A 86 -0.38 -5.82 -1.54
N ASP A 87 -0.65 -6.93 -2.21
CA ASP A 87 -0.20 -7.16 -3.57
C ASP A 87 -1.19 -6.60 -4.60
N PHE A 88 -0.63 -6.07 -5.69
CA PHE A 88 -1.30 -5.60 -6.89
C PHE A 88 -0.72 -6.37 -8.09
N PRO A 89 -1.11 -7.64 -8.30
CA PRO A 89 -0.78 -8.36 -9.51
C PRO A 89 -1.53 -7.74 -10.70
N ALA A 90 -0.86 -7.64 -11.84
CA ALA A 90 -1.42 -7.07 -13.05
C ALA A 90 -0.79 -7.67 -14.32
N THR A 91 -1.41 -7.38 -15.46
CA THR A 91 -0.89 -7.72 -16.78
C THR A 91 -0.38 -6.46 -17.46
N TYR A 92 0.87 -6.49 -17.89
CA TYR A 92 1.51 -5.41 -18.65
C TYR A 92 0.98 -5.39 -20.08
N VAL A 93 0.40 -4.26 -20.46
CA VAL A 93 0.03 -3.92 -21.83
C VAL A 93 0.97 -2.82 -22.31
N ASP A 94 1.76 -3.15 -23.34
CA ASP A 94 2.93 -2.36 -23.72
C ASP A 94 2.60 -0.91 -24.07
N GLY A 95 3.15 0.02 -23.29
CA GLY A 95 2.95 1.46 -23.46
C GLY A 95 1.53 1.96 -23.19
N VAL A 96 0.63 1.13 -22.65
CA VAL A 96 -0.77 1.52 -22.41
C VAL A 96 -1.08 1.57 -20.92
N TRP A 97 -1.07 0.43 -20.23
CA TRP A 97 -1.39 0.37 -18.81
C TRP A 97 -0.92 -0.94 -18.15
N SER A 98 -0.93 -0.97 -16.83
CA SER A 98 -0.77 -2.21 -16.05
C SER A 98 -1.74 -2.29 -14.88
N TRP A 99 -1.73 -1.31 -13.97
CA TRP A 99 -2.49 -1.34 -12.73
C TRP A 99 -3.78 -0.53 -12.80
N ARG A 100 -3.78 0.58 -13.54
CA ARG A 100 -4.95 1.44 -13.76
C ARG A 100 -4.97 1.98 -15.18
N ALA A 101 -6.16 2.40 -15.63
CA ALA A 101 -6.30 3.11 -16.91
C ALA A 101 -5.34 4.30 -16.98
N ASP A 102 -4.68 4.43 -18.13
CA ASP A 102 -3.72 5.49 -18.46
C ASP A 102 -2.54 5.64 -17.49
N ASP A 103 -2.16 4.57 -16.76
CA ASP A 103 -0.98 4.60 -15.90
C ASP A 103 0.35 4.41 -16.65
N GLY A 104 0.31 4.15 -17.96
CA GLY A 104 1.50 3.94 -18.78
C GLY A 104 2.35 2.73 -18.36
N GLY A 105 1.81 1.84 -17.53
CA GLY A 105 2.56 0.76 -16.91
C GLY A 105 3.41 1.20 -15.72
N GLU A 106 3.13 2.35 -15.11
CA GLU A 106 3.86 2.89 -13.96
C GLU A 106 3.03 2.90 -12.68
N ILE A 107 3.70 2.70 -11.54
CA ILE A 107 3.10 2.80 -10.22
C ILE A 107 4.08 3.45 -9.24
N GLU A 108 3.66 4.55 -8.62
CA GLU A 108 4.54 5.39 -7.83
C GLU A 108 4.03 5.58 -6.39
N PRO A 109 4.92 5.73 -5.39
CA PRO A 109 4.50 5.93 -3.99
C PRO A 109 3.56 7.13 -3.81
N ARG A 110 3.74 8.21 -4.58
CA ARG A 110 2.91 9.42 -4.50
C ARG A 110 1.45 9.21 -4.89
N LEU A 111 1.12 8.09 -5.53
CA LEU A 111 -0.25 7.72 -5.86
C LEU A 111 -0.99 7.14 -4.65
N PHE A 112 -0.33 6.95 -3.51
CA PHE A 112 -0.92 6.33 -2.33
C PHE A 112 -0.90 7.26 -1.12
N ASN A 113 -2.05 7.42 -0.47
CA ASN A 113 -2.16 8.06 0.83
C ASN A 113 -2.56 7.03 1.90
N ILE A 114 -1.85 7.05 3.03
CA ILE A 114 -2.29 6.35 4.24
C ILE A 114 -3.16 7.32 5.03
N LEU A 115 -4.42 6.94 5.21
CA LEU A 115 -5.46 7.79 5.78
C LEU A 115 -5.53 7.62 7.30
N PHE A 116 -5.33 6.39 7.76
CA PHE A 116 -5.15 6.04 9.15
C PHE A 116 -4.39 4.71 9.26
N VAL A 117 -3.81 4.49 10.42
CA VAL A 117 -3.21 3.22 10.82
C VAL A 117 -3.76 2.90 12.21
N THR A 118 -4.30 1.71 12.39
CA THR A 118 -4.65 1.20 13.71
C THR A 118 -3.95 -0.12 14.01
N LYS A 119 -3.87 -0.46 15.30
CA LYS A 119 -3.40 -1.76 15.78
C LYS A 119 -4.36 -2.32 16.81
N SER A 120 -4.63 -3.61 16.72
CA SER A 120 -5.39 -4.38 17.71
C SER A 120 -4.64 -5.67 18.06
N LYS A 121 -5.30 -6.56 18.82
CA LYS A 121 -4.78 -7.91 19.08
C LYS A 121 -4.67 -8.76 17.81
N THR A 122 -5.43 -8.47 16.76
CA THR A 122 -5.44 -9.25 15.51
C THR A 122 -4.42 -8.76 14.48
N GLY A 123 -3.86 -7.56 14.66
CA GLY A 123 -2.83 -7.01 13.76
C GLY A 123 -3.06 -5.54 13.44
N TYR A 124 -2.45 -5.08 12.34
CA TYR A 124 -2.63 -3.72 11.81
C TYR A 124 -3.86 -3.62 10.91
N THR A 125 -4.50 -2.45 10.92
CA THR A 125 -5.50 -2.04 9.93
C THR A 125 -5.07 -0.70 9.30
N LEU A 126 -5.22 -0.56 7.98
CA LEU A 126 -4.86 0.64 7.23
C LEU A 126 -6.07 1.18 6.48
N GLY A 127 -6.27 2.48 6.51
CA GLY A 127 -7.04 3.18 5.48
C GLY A 127 -6.09 3.56 4.34
N LEU A 128 -6.36 3.09 3.12
CA LEU A 128 -5.53 3.35 1.94
C LEU A 128 -6.37 4.05 0.87
N GLU A 129 -5.87 5.19 0.40
CA GLU A 129 -6.33 5.81 -0.84
C GLU A 129 -5.30 5.55 -1.92
N TRP A 130 -5.78 5.08 -3.07
CA TRP A 130 -5.01 4.98 -4.30
C TRP A 130 -5.57 5.97 -5.31
N ILE A 131 -4.78 6.98 -5.65
CA ILE A 131 -5.05 8.03 -6.62
C ILE A 131 -4.91 7.46 -8.03
N GLY A 132 -5.81 7.84 -8.93
CA GLY A 132 -5.76 7.44 -10.34
C GLY A 132 -6.34 8.56 -11.21
N ALA A 133 -6.05 8.53 -12.51
CA ALA A 133 -6.48 9.55 -13.46
C ALA A 133 -8.01 9.72 -13.48
N GLU A 134 -8.74 8.60 -13.52
CA GLU A 134 -10.20 8.63 -13.53
C GLU A 134 -10.79 8.78 -12.12
N ARG A 135 -10.28 8.03 -11.13
CA ARG A 135 -10.89 7.87 -9.80
C ARG A 135 -9.91 7.50 -8.71
N ASN A 136 -10.24 7.94 -7.50
CA ASN A 136 -9.60 7.45 -6.28
C ASN A 136 -10.30 6.16 -5.82
N ASN A 137 -9.51 5.16 -5.45
CA ASN A 137 -9.98 3.95 -4.77
C ASN A 137 -9.64 4.09 -3.28
N LEU A 138 -10.66 3.95 -2.44
CA LEU A 138 -10.53 3.94 -0.99
C LEU A 138 -10.72 2.50 -0.51
N SER A 139 -9.80 2.01 0.31
CA SER A 139 -9.87 0.67 0.88
C SER A 139 -9.52 0.68 2.37
N VAL A 140 -10.16 -0.22 3.11
CA VAL A 140 -9.74 -0.58 4.47
C VAL A 140 -9.07 -1.94 4.38
N LEU A 141 -7.79 -1.99 4.75
CA LEU A 141 -6.94 -3.16 4.71
C LEU A 141 -6.73 -3.70 6.11
N GLN A 142 -6.97 -4.99 6.33
CA GLN A 142 -6.71 -5.66 7.61
C GLN A 142 -5.62 -6.71 7.44
N GLN A 143 -4.67 -6.71 8.36
CA GLN A 143 -3.62 -7.72 8.40
C GLN A 143 -4.18 -9.08 8.80
N ASN A 144 -3.77 -10.12 8.07
CA ASN A 144 -3.80 -11.51 8.52
C ASN A 144 -2.49 -12.17 8.09
N GLY A 145 -1.66 -12.56 9.07
CA GLY A 145 -0.30 -13.02 8.83
C GLY A 145 0.57 -11.94 8.15
N ASN A 146 1.17 -12.30 7.01
CA ASN A 146 1.99 -11.41 6.20
C ASN A 146 1.20 -10.72 5.07
N THR A 147 -0.13 -10.78 5.09
CA THR A 147 -0.97 -10.23 4.01
C THR A 147 -1.97 -9.21 4.54
N PHE A 148 -2.19 -8.15 3.79
CA PHE A 148 -3.28 -7.21 3.95
C PHE A 148 -4.44 -7.60 3.04
N TYR A 149 -5.59 -7.89 3.63
CA TYR A 149 -6.83 -8.16 2.93
C TYR A 149 -7.73 -6.94 2.96
N SER A 150 -8.43 -6.68 1.86
CA SER A 150 -9.42 -5.60 1.84
C SER A 150 -10.69 -6.09 2.53
N ILE A 151 -11.10 -5.41 3.59
CA ILE A 151 -12.34 -5.71 4.31
C ILE A 151 -13.47 -4.75 3.92
N ASN A 152 -13.13 -3.62 3.30
CA ASN A 152 -14.07 -2.69 2.67
C ASN A 152 -13.38 -1.97 1.49
N GLN A 153 -14.15 -1.63 0.45
CA GLN A 153 -13.69 -0.87 -0.72
C GLN A 153 -14.78 0.08 -1.21
N SER A 154 -14.39 1.28 -1.62
CA SER A 154 -15.28 2.29 -2.21
C SER A 154 -14.52 3.10 -3.26
N GLY A 155 -15.19 3.46 -4.36
CA GLY A 155 -14.64 4.34 -5.40
C GLY A 155 -15.34 5.70 -5.39
N ARG A 156 -14.58 6.78 -5.59
CA ARG A 156 -15.16 8.12 -5.79
C ARG A 156 -14.69 8.70 -7.13
N TYR A 157 -15.64 9.22 -7.90
CA TYR A 157 -15.34 10.00 -9.11
C TYR A 157 -14.70 11.33 -8.73
N ILE A 158 -13.62 11.70 -9.41
CA ILE A 158 -13.12 13.08 -9.39
C ILE A 158 -13.83 13.78 -10.55
N THR A 159 -14.66 14.76 -10.24
CA THR A 159 -15.17 15.71 -11.24
C THR A 159 -14.23 16.92 -11.22
N TYR A 160 -13.66 17.26 -12.38
CA TYR A 160 -12.87 18.47 -12.58
C TYR A 160 -13.77 19.70 -12.78
#